data_AF-A0A522PYT8-F1
#
_entry.id   AF-A0A522PYT8-F1
#
_cell.length_a   1.000
_cell.length_b   1.000
_cell.length_c   1.000
_cell.angle_alpha   90.00
_cell.angle_beta   90.00
_cell.angle_gamma   90.00
#
_symmetry.space_group_name_H-M   'P 1'
#
loop_
_entity.id
_entity.type
_entity.pdbx_description
1 polymer ?
#
loop_
_entity_poly.entity_id
_entity_poly.type
_entity_poly.pdbx_seq_one_letter_code
_entity_poly.pdbx_strand_id
1 'polypeptide(L)'
;MRLDHLSYAAGPEGLASCVQRLGSHLGAAFSDGGLHPSFGTRNFVLALDGGCYLEVVEALDHPAADTAPFGRAVRARAEAGGGWLGWVIRVEDLAAVESRLGRSAVPGRRRRPDGYDLRWQQIGVLDLVADPQLPFFVKWLSDEAHHPSAGGSPVRLARLQIAGSARTVEDYLGAAAAQPLDGIAVDWLAPAPEDSGIVAAVFDTALGSVRID
;
A
#
# COMPACT_ATOMS: atom_id res chain seq x y z
N MET A 1 6.93 -14.53 -0.92
CA MET A 1 6.53 -13.13 -0.67
C MET A 1 5.96 -12.57 -1.96
N ARG A 2 4.94 -11.71 -1.92
CA ARG A 2 4.36 -11.11 -3.13
C ARG A 2 3.80 -9.72 -2.83
N LEU A 3 3.57 -8.91 -3.86
CA LEU A 3 2.86 -7.65 -3.71
C LEU A 3 1.47 -7.90 -3.10
N ASP A 4 1.17 -7.17 -2.04
CA ASP A 4 -0.11 -7.17 -1.36
C ASP A 4 -0.99 -6.04 -1.89
N HIS A 5 -0.48 -4.81 -1.79
CA HIS A 5 -1.16 -3.62 -2.28
C HIS A 5 -0.22 -2.44 -2.53
N LEU A 6 -0.77 -1.45 -3.22
CA LEU A 6 -0.25 -0.09 -3.24
C LEU A 6 -1.11 0.78 -2.32
N SER A 7 -0.48 1.72 -1.63
CA SER A 7 -1.15 2.71 -0.78
C SER A 7 -1.04 4.10 -1.39
N TYR A 8 -2.18 4.79 -1.51
CA TYR A 8 -2.32 6.15 -1.99
C TYR A 8 -2.98 7.00 -0.90
N ALA A 9 -2.32 8.08 -0.47
CA ALA A 9 -2.89 9.00 0.50
C ALA A 9 -3.82 9.99 -0.21
N ALA A 10 -5.03 10.15 0.30
CA ALA A 10 -5.92 11.22 -0.14
C ALA A 10 -5.29 12.58 0.18
N GLY A 11 -5.36 13.50 -0.78
CA GLY A 11 -4.88 14.87 -0.60
C GLY A 11 -5.94 15.77 0.07
N PRO A 12 -5.75 17.10 -0.02
CA PRO A 12 -6.69 18.08 0.53
C PRO A 12 -8.12 17.98 -0.02
N GLU A 13 -8.33 17.30 -1.16
CA GLU A 13 -9.66 17.02 -1.70
C GLU A 13 -10.50 16.08 -0.84
N GLY A 14 -9.85 15.37 0.11
CA GLY A 14 -10.44 14.40 1.00
C GLY A 14 -10.69 13.04 0.35
N LEU A 15 -10.90 12.03 1.20
CA LEU A 15 -10.99 10.62 0.77
C LEU A 15 -12.05 10.36 -0.30
N ALA A 16 -13.26 10.92 -0.15
CA ALA A 16 -14.37 10.66 -1.06
C ALA A 16 -14.08 11.15 -2.49
N SER A 17 -13.56 12.37 -2.62
CA SER A 17 -13.19 12.96 -3.90
C SER A 17 -12.03 12.20 -4.55
N CYS A 18 -11.03 11.81 -3.76
CA CYS A 18 -9.89 11.04 -4.22
C CYS A 18 -10.31 9.69 -4.80
N VAL A 19 -11.15 8.95 -4.07
CA VAL A 19 -11.71 7.66 -4.48
C VAL A 19 -12.56 7.79 -5.75
N GLN A 20 -13.39 8.81 -5.86
CA GLN A 20 -14.21 9.04 -7.05
C GLN A 20 -13.35 9.33 -8.29
N ARG A 21 -12.31 10.16 -8.14
CA ARG A 21 -11.37 10.50 -9.21
C ARG A 21 -10.63 9.25 -9.69
N LEU A 22 -9.99 8.51 -8.78
CA LEU A 22 -9.24 7.30 -9.12
C LEU A 22 -10.15 6.21 -9.69
N GLY A 23 -11.33 5.99 -9.10
CA GLY A 23 -12.29 5.01 -9.59
C GLY A 23 -12.82 5.33 -10.99
N SER A 24 -13.04 6.62 -11.28
CA SER A 24 -13.43 7.07 -12.62
C SER A 24 -12.34 6.84 -13.66
N HIS A 25 -11.08 7.11 -13.31
CA HIS A 25 -9.94 6.83 -14.20
C HIS A 25 -9.76 5.33 -14.46
N LEU A 26 -9.89 4.50 -13.41
CA LEU A 26 -9.68 3.06 -13.49
C LEU A 26 -10.90 2.30 -14.05
N GLY A 27 -12.06 2.96 -14.16
CA GLY A 27 -13.32 2.33 -14.56
C GLY A 27 -13.81 1.30 -13.54
N ALA A 28 -13.48 1.46 -12.26
CA ALA A 28 -13.84 0.52 -11.19
C ALA A 28 -14.15 1.24 -9.88
N ALA A 29 -15.06 0.66 -9.07
CA ALA A 29 -15.49 1.24 -7.82
C ALA A 29 -14.66 0.73 -6.64
N PHE A 30 -14.30 1.63 -5.74
CA PHE A 30 -13.74 1.25 -4.45
C PHE A 30 -14.86 0.88 -3.46
N SER A 31 -14.56 -0.05 -2.57
CA SER A 31 -15.41 -0.41 -1.44
C SER A 31 -14.89 0.25 -0.16
N ASP A 32 -15.80 0.60 0.75
CA ASP A 32 -15.43 1.11 2.07
C ASP A 32 -14.66 0.03 2.83
N GLY A 33 -13.38 0.31 3.09
CA GLY A 33 -12.53 -0.59 3.85
C GLY A 33 -12.72 -0.40 5.36
N GLY A 34 -13.11 0.79 5.79
CA GLY A 34 -13.39 1.10 7.19
C GLY A 34 -12.21 1.71 7.93
N LEU A 35 -12.19 1.51 9.24
CA LEU A 35 -11.37 2.27 10.18
C LEU A 35 -10.16 1.47 10.66
N HIS A 36 -9.03 2.13 10.83
CA HIS A 36 -7.82 1.62 11.49
C HIS A 36 -7.69 2.23 12.90
N PRO A 37 -8.27 1.62 13.96
CA PRO A 37 -8.28 2.25 15.29
C PRO A 37 -6.88 2.55 15.83
N SER A 38 -5.94 1.62 15.61
CA SER A 38 -4.56 1.73 16.10
C SER A 38 -3.72 2.75 15.32
N PHE A 39 -4.15 3.14 14.12
CA PHE A 39 -3.40 4.05 13.26
C PHE A 39 -4.07 5.42 13.10
N GLY A 40 -5.33 5.56 13.52
CA GLY A 40 -6.10 6.80 13.35
C GLY A 40 -6.34 7.13 11.88
N THR A 41 -6.54 6.13 11.03
CA THR A 41 -6.82 6.33 9.60
C THR A 41 -8.09 5.61 9.17
N ARG A 42 -8.60 5.95 7.99
CA ARG A 42 -9.67 5.20 7.31
C ARG A 42 -9.32 5.00 5.84
N ASN A 43 -9.85 3.96 5.22
CA ASN A 43 -9.53 3.66 3.82
C ASN A 43 -10.74 3.23 2.99
N PHE A 44 -10.52 3.27 1.68
CA PHE A 44 -11.29 2.60 0.66
C PHE A 44 -10.35 1.69 -0.12
N VAL A 45 -10.86 0.54 -0.55
CA VAL A 45 -10.06 -0.47 -1.26
C VAL A 45 -10.68 -0.83 -2.60
N LEU A 46 -9.84 -1.01 -3.62
CA LEU A 46 -10.21 -1.57 -4.91
C LEU A 46 -9.44 -2.87 -5.09
N ALA A 47 -10.15 -4.00 -5.08
CA ALA A 47 -9.58 -5.30 -5.38
C ALA A 47 -9.14 -5.35 -6.85
N LEU A 48 -7.91 -5.76 -7.11
CA LEU A 48 -7.32 -5.88 -8.44
C LEU A 48 -7.21 -7.36 -8.84
N ASP A 49 -7.03 -7.60 -10.14
CA ASP A 49 -6.59 -8.89 -10.64
C ASP A 49 -5.18 -9.24 -10.11
N GLY A 50 -4.87 -10.54 -10.05
CA GLY A 50 -3.60 -11.03 -9.53
C GLY A 50 -3.49 -11.04 -8.00
N GLY A 51 -4.60 -10.86 -7.28
CA GLY A 51 -4.64 -10.98 -5.82
C GLY A 51 -3.95 -9.82 -5.08
N CYS A 52 -3.88 -8.65 -5.71
CA CYS A 52 -3.46 -7.41 -5.05
C CYS A 52 -4.64 -6.44 -4.96
N TYR A 53 -4.46 -5.33 -4.25
CA TYR A 53 -5.47 -4.27 -4.19
C TYR A 53 -4.83 -2.88 -4.20
N LEU A 54 -5.63 -1.87 -4.49
CA LEU A 54 -5.27 -0.46 -4.30
C LEU A 54 -5.97 0.07 -3.06
N GLU A 55 -5.21 0.62 -2.13
CA GLU A 55 -5.71 1.31 -0.94
C GLU A 55 -5.67 2.83 -1.16
N VAL A 56 -6.79 3.50 -0.93
CA VAL A 56 -6.82 4.96 -0.75
C VAL A 56 -7.10 5.24 0.72
N VAL A 57 -6.20 5.95 1.39
CA VAL A 57 -6.21 6.12 2.85
C VAL A 57 -6.16 7.60 3.24
N GLU A 58 -6.84 7.94 4.34
CA GLU A 58 -6.91 9.28 4.92
C GLU A 58 -6.63 9.21 6.42
N ALA A 59 -5.85 10.16 6.93
CA ALA A 59 -5.65 10.33 8.36
C ALA A 59 -6.88 11.00 8.97
N LEU A 60 -7.36 10.45 10.07
CA LEU A 60 -8.44 11.03 10.85
C LEU A 60 -7.89 12.09 11.81
N ASP A 61 -8.76 12.98 12.24
CA ASP A 61 -8.49 13.82 13.40
C ASP A 61 -8.60 12.99 14.69
N HIS A 62 -7.54 12.19 14.95
CA HIS A 62 -7.49 11.25 16.06
C HIS A 62 -6.04 11.13 16.59
N PRO A 63 -5.80 11.11 17.92
CA PRO A 63 -4.44 11.08 18.49
C PRO A 63 -3.56 9.92 18.01
N ALA A 64 -4.17 8.79 17.64
CA ALA A 64 -3.44 7.67 17.06
C ALA A 64 -2.75 8.03 15.73
N ALA A 65 -3.33 8.94 14.92
CA ALA A 65 -2.73 9.40 13.69
C ALA A 65 -1.44 10.21 13.93
N ASP A 66 -1.31 10.83 15.11
CA ASP A 66 -0.16 11.67 15.45
C ASP A 66 0.98 10.87 16.09
N THR A 67 0.72 9.62 16.48
CA THR A 67 1.67 8.77 17.21
C THR A 67 2.06 7.52 16.43
N ALA A 68 1.11 6.87 15.77
CA ALA A 68 1.37 5.68 14.96
C ALA A 68 2.20 6.04 13.72
N PRO A 69 3.29 5.32 13.42
CA PRO A 69 4.12 5.59 12.24
C PRO A 69 3.34 5.68 10.93
N PHE A 70 2.38 4.77 10.72
CA PHE A 70 1.54 4.76 9.52
C PHE A 70 0.59 5.95 9.45
N GLY A 71 -0.05 6.31 10.59
CA GLY A 71 -0.92 7.48 10.67
C GLY A 71 -0.17 8.78 10.36
N ARG A 72 1.04 8.93 10.92
CA ARG A 72 1.91 10.08 10.65
C ARG A 72 2.34 10.15 9.19
N ALA A 73 2.67 9.00 8.58
CA ALA A 73 3.05 8.93 7.18
C ALA A 73 1.89 9.35 6.26
N VAL A 74 0.67 8.87 6.52
CA VAL A 74 -0.53 9.26 5.78
C VAL A 74 -0.82 10.75 5.94
N ARG A 75 -0.77 11.28 7.17
CA ARG A 75 -0.97 12.71 7.43
C ARG A 75 0.05 13.56 6.69
N ALA A 76 1.34 13.24 6.81
CA ALA A 76 2.41 13.98 6.15
C ALA A 76 2.26 13.97 4.62
N ARG A 77 1.87 12.82 4.03
CA ARG A 77 1.63 12.74 2.59
C ARG A 77 0.41 13.55 2.16
N ALA A 78 -0.68 13.55 2.94
CA ALA A 78 -1.84 14.37 2.68
C ALA A 78 -1.51 15.89 2.74
N GLU A 79 -0.72 16.31 3.72
CA GLU A 79 -0.21 17.69 3.87
C GLU A 79 0.71 18.10 2.70
N ALA A 80 1.42 17.14 2.09
CA ALA A 80 2.20 17.32 0.88
C ALA A 80 1.37 17.29 -0.43
N GLY A 81 0.04 17.21 -0.34
CA GLY A 81 -0.86 17.21 -1.50
C GLY A 81 -1.49 15.86 -1.85
N GLY A 82 -1.22 14.81 -1.08
CA GLY A 82 -1.66 13.44 -1.36
C GLY A 82 -0.75 12.72 -2.37
N GLY A 83 -1.20 11.59 -2.90
CA GLY A 83 -0.43 10.80 -3.88
C GLY A 83 0.00 9.44 -3.37
N TRP A 84 0.87 8.78 -4.13
CA TRP A 84 1.48 7.52 -3.68
C TRP A 84 2.16 7.65 -2.32
N LEU A 85 1.89 6.70 -1.44
CA LEU A 85 2.49 6.61 -0.11
C LEU A 85 3.53 5.49 -0.05
N GLY A 86 3.25 4.36 -0.69
CA GLY A 86 4.13 3.21 -0.66
C GLY A 86 3.49 1.95 -1.22
N TRP A 87 4.23 0.86 -1.14
CA TRP A 87 3.86 -0.47 -1.61
C TRP A 87 4.16 -1.50 -0.53
N VAL A 88 3.42 -2.60 -0.55
CA VAL A 88 3.37 -3.52 0.58
C VAL A 88 3.56 -4.94 0.10
N ILE A 89 4.40 -5.70 0.80
CA ILE A 89 4.69 -7.09 0.50
C ILE A 89 4.03 -8.00 1.54
N ARG A 90 3.19 -8.92 1.07
CA ARG A 90 2.66 -9.99 1.93
C ARG A 90 3.61 -11.17 2.01
N VAL A 91 3.71 -11.71 3.22
CA VAL A 91 4.52 -12.88 3.56
C VAL A 91 3.72 -13.85 4.40
N GLU A 92 4.04 -15.14 4.27
CA GLU A 92 3.46 -16.21 5.11
C GLU A 92 4.07 -16.21 6.53
N ASP A 93 5.31 -15.75 6.63
CA ASP A 93 6.05 -15.64 7.89
C ASP A 93 6.92 -14.38 7.90
N LEU A 94 6.92 -13.69 9.05
CA LEU A 94 7.69 -12.48 9.29
C LEU A 94 9.02 -12.76 9.97
N ALA A 95 9.28 -13.97 10.49
CA ALA A 95 10.49 -14.25 11.28
C ALA A 95 11.80 -13.88 10.56
N ALA A 96 11.92 -14.19 9.27
CA ALA A 96 13.09 -13.83 8.47
C ALA A 96 13.22 -12.31 8.26
N VAL A 97 12.08 -11.62 8.11
CA VAL A 97 12.03 -10.16 7.94
C VAL A 97 12.38 -9.48 9.28
N GLU A 98 11.80 -9.93 10.38
CA GLU A 98 12.09 -9.43 11.73
C GLU A 98 13.56 -9.62 12.11
N SER A 99 14.12 -10.79 11.81
CA SER A 99 15.55 -11.05 12.03
C SER A 99 16.44 -10.12 11.21
N ARG A 100 16.05 -9.80 9.97
CA ARG A 100 16.81 -8.91 9.09
C ARG A 100 16.71 -7.46 9.53
N LEU A 101 15.52 -7.01 9.93
CA LEU A 101 15.27 -5.63 10.37
C LEU A 101 15.63 -5.39 11.84
N GLY A 102 15.96 -6.45 12.60
CA GLY A 102 16.38 -6.37 14.00
C GLY A 102 15.28 -5.94 14.97
N ARG A 103 14.01 -6.12 14.61
CA ARG A 103 12.85 -5.70 15.42
C ARG A 103 11.63 -6.56 15.13
N SER A 104 10.71 -6.62 16.09
CA SER A 104 9.46 -7.36 15.95
C SER A 104 8.40 -6.59 15.15
N ALA A 105 7.56 -7.34 14.46
CA ALA A 105 6.35 -6.84 13.85
C ALA A 105 5.33 -6.43 14.90
N VAL A 106 4.46 -5.49 14.52
CA VAL A 106 3.40 -4.96 15.37
C VAL A 106 2.03 -5.38 14.82
N PRO A 107 1.02 -5.55 15.69
CA PRO A 107 -0.32 -5.90 15.24
C PRO A 107 -0.98 -4.72 14.49
N GLY A 108 -1.65 -5.03 13.40
CA GLY A 108 -2.54 -4.13 12.67
C GLY A 108 -3.96 -4.68 12.67
N ARG A 109 -4.95 -3.78 12.66
CA ARG A 109 -6.36 -4.15 12.51
C ARG A 109 -7.17 -3.08 11.81
N ARG A 110 -8.20 -3.53 11.09
CA ARG A 110 -9.18 -2.70 10.41
C ARG A 110 -10.60 -3.18 10.72
N ARG A 111 -11.45 -2.28 11.20
CA ARG A 111 -12.88 -2.55 11.41
C ARG A 111 -13.64 -2.15 10.16
N ARG A 112 -14.21 -3.13 9.47
CA ARG A 112 -15.08 -2.91 8.30
C ARG A 112 -16.47 -2.40 8.72
N PRO A 113 -17.22 -1.77 7.79
CA PRO A 113 -18.61 -1.35 8.04
C PRO A 113 -19.55 -2.50 8.42
N ASP A 114 -19.30 -3.71 7.91
CA ASP A 114 -20.07 -4.91 8.26
C ASP A 114 -19.72 -5.50 9.65
N GLY A 115 -18.86 -4.82 10.41
CA GLY A 115 -18.46 -5.21 11.75
C GLY A 115 -17.31 -6.21 11.80
N TYR A 116 -16.88 -6.77 10.67
CA TYR A 116 -15.76 -7.71 10.64
C TYR A 116 -14.44 -7.03 11.03
N ASP A 117 -13.63 -7.74 11.81
CA ASP A 117 -12.35 -7.26 12.33
C ASP A 117 -11.20 -7.92 11.57
N LEU A 118 -10.70 -7.24 10.54
CA LEU A 118 -9.53 -7.66 9.77
C LEU A 118 -8.28 -7.46 10.61
N ARG A 119 -7.39 -8.46 10.62
CA ARG A 119 -6.17 -8.48 11.46
C ARG A 119 -4.96 -8.97 10.67
N TRP A 120 -3.82 -8.36 10.97
CA TRP A 120 -2.52 -8.71 10.41
C TRP A 120 -1.39 -8.35 11.39
N GLN A 121 -0.17 -8.73 11.05
CA GLN A 121 1.05 -8.18 11.64
C GLN A 121 1.81 -7.41 10.55
N GLN A 122 2.49 -6.34 10.93
CA GLN A 122 3.27 -5.52 9.98
C GLN A 122 4.62 -5.07 10.54
N ILE A 123 5.57 -4.85 9.65
CA ILE A 123 6.90 -4.33 9.96
C ILE A 123 7.44 -3.54 8.77
N GLY A 124 8.22 -2.50 9.02
CA GLY A 124 8.91 -1.75 7.96
C GLY A 124 8.32 -0.39 7.61
N VAL A 125 7.24 0.06 8.28
CA VAL A 125 6.65 1.39 8.04
C VAL A 125 7.65 2.53 8.32
N LEU A 126 8.50 2.38 9.34
CA LEU A 126 9.55 3.35 9.62
C LEU A 126 10.65 3.36 8.53
N ASP A 127 10.90 2.21 7.89
CA ASP A 127 11.87 2.13 6.78
C ASP A 127 11.29 2.82 5.55
N LEU A 128 10.02 2.57 5.21
CA LEU A 128 9.30 3.30 4.15
C LEU A 128 9.35 4.82 4.36
N VAL A 129 9.12 5.30 5.59
CA VAL A 129 9.16 6.75 5.88
C VAL A 129 10.57 7.33 5.71
N ALA A 130 11.60 6.56 6.05
CA ALA A 130 12.99 7.00 5.91
C ALA A 130 13.47 6.92 4.45
N ASP A 131 12.98 5.94 3.70
CA ASP A 131 13.31 5.70 2.30
C ASP A 131 12.07 5.16 1.54
N PRO A 132 11.28 6.05 0.92
CA PRO A 132 10.02 5.70 0.25
C PRO A 132 10.09 4.67 -0.89
N GLN A 133 11.29 4.32 -1.37
CA GLN A 133 11.46 3.21 -2.31
C GLN A 133 11.24 1.84 -1.65
N LEU A 134 11.41 1.73 -0.33
CA LEU A 134 11.33 0.48 0.41
C LEU A 134 9.87 0.11 0.71
N PRO A 135 9.45 -1.14 0.48
CA PRO A 135 8.15 -1.58 0.94
C PRO A 135 8.14 -1.81 2.45
N PHE A 136 6.94 -1.91 3.03
CA PHE A 136 6.77 -2.58 4.31
C PHE A 136 6.10 -3.94 4.10
N PHE A 137 6.15 -4.79 5.13
CA PHE A 137 5.68 -6.16 5.07
C PHE A 137 4.44 -6.36 5.91
N VAL A 138 3.56 -7.22 5.43
CA VAL A 138 2.37 -7.67 6.17
C VAL A 138 2.27 -9.20 6.18
N LYS A 139 1.75 -9.72 7.28
CA LYS A 139 1.27 -11.09 7.39
C LYS A 139 -0.18 -11.05 7.84
N TRP A 140 -1.09 -11.50 6.97
CA TRP A 140 -2.50 -11.58 7.30
C TRP A 140 -2.75 -12.66 8.36
N LEU A 141 -3.60 -12.35 9.33
CA LEU A 141 -4.06 -13.29 10.37
C LEU A 141 -5.54 -13.66 10.18
N SER A 142 -6.29 -12.83 9.47
CA SER A 142 -7.66 -13.12 9.04
C SER A 142 -7.67 -14.14 7.90
N ASP A 143 -8.81 -14.80 7.73
CA ASP A 143 -9.06 -15.75 6.64
C ASP A 143 -8.92 -15.06 5.26
N GLU A 144 -8.28 -15.74 4.31
CA GLU A 144 -8.03 -15.26 2.95
C GLU A 144 -9.32 -14.86 2.22
N ALA A 145 -10.47 -15.48 2.55
CA ALA A 145 -11.77 -15.11 1.99
C ALA A 145 -12.18 -13.67 2.32
N HIS A 146 -11.62 -13.08 3.39
CA HIS A 146 -11.83 -11.69 3.78
C HIS A 146 -10.70 -10.75 3.34
N HIS A 147 -9.67 -11.27 2.66
CA HIS A 147 -8.57 -10.47 2.15
C HIS A 147 -9.09 -9.34 1.24
N PRO A 148 -8.50 -8.13 1.25
CA PRO A 148 -9.06 -6.99 0.51
C PRO A 148 -9.03 -7.14 -1.02
N SER A 149 -8.23 -8.07 -1.54
CA SER A 149 -8.23 -8.45 -2.95
C SER A 149 -9.25 -9.55 -3.31
N ALA A 150 -9.99 -10.09 -2.34
CA ALA A 150 -10.97 -11.14 -2.60
C ALA A 150 -12.11 -10.60 -3.49
N GLY A 151 -12.51 -11.37 -4.51
CA GLY A 151 -13.50 -10.92 -5.49
C GLY A 151 -12.98 -9.85 -6.46
N GLY A 152 -11.69 -9.91 -6.80
CA GLY A 152 -10.97 -8.97 -7.67
C GLY A 152 -11.75 -8.42 -8.87
N SER A 153 -11.47 -7.15 -9.20
CA SER A 153 -11.98 -6.49 -10.39
C SER A 153 -11.16 -6.89 -11.63
N PRO A 154 -11.65 -6.61 -12.86
CA PRO A 154 -10.86 -6.82 -14.08
C PRO A 154 -9.70 -5.81 -14.24
N VAL A 155 -9.48 -4.91 -13.27
CA VAL A 155 -8.34 -3.98 -13.29
C VAL A 155 -7.08 -4.71 -12.82
N ARG A 156 -6.02 -4.66 -13.62
CA ARG A 156 -4.76 -5.34 -13.33
C ARG A 156 -3.62 -4.33 -13.20
N LEU A 157 -2.80 -4.45 -12.16
CA LEU A 157 -1.54 -3.70 -12.08
C LEU A 157 -0.53 -4.27 -13.09
N ALA A 158 -0.16 -3.48 -14.10
CA ALA A 158 0.73 -3.90 -15.16
C ALA A 158 2.18 -3.47 -14.92
N ARG A 159 2.37 -2.28 -14.35
CA ARG A 159 3.70 -1.68 -14.17
C ARG A 159 3.77 -0.76 -12.96
N LEU A 160 4.92 -0.77 -12.29
CA LEU A 160 5.33 0.21 -11.31
C LEU A 160 6.53 1.01 -11.82
N GLN A 161 6.54 2.31 -11.55
CA GLN A 161 7.71 3.15 -11.73
C GLN A 161 8.16 3.64 -10.37
N ILE A 162 9.39 3.29 -9.99
CA ILE A 162 9.95 3.58 -8.68
C ILE A 162 11.19 4.43 -8.85
N ALA A 163 11.18 5.64 -8.28
CA ALA A 163 12.37 6.45 -8.12
C ALA A 163 13.23 5.83 -7.02
N GLY A 164 14.39 5.29 -7.39
CA GLY A 164 15.23 4.55 -6.47
C GLY A 164 16.19 3.57 -7.16
N SER A 165 16.67 2.61 -6.38
CA SER A 165 17.69 1.63 -6.74
C SER A 165 17.13 0.23 -6.58
N ALA A 166 17.09 -0.51 -7.69
CA ALA A 166 16.70 -1.92 -7.70
C ALA A 166 17.50 -2.72 -6.67
N ARG A 167 18.82 -2.50 -6.62
CA ARG A 167 19.72 -3.18 -5.69
C ARG A 167 19.39 -2.88 -4.23
N THR A 168 19.06 -1.63 -3.89
CA THR A 168 18.70 -1.26 -2.51
C THR A 168 17.45 -2.00 -2.07
N VAL A 169 16.45 -2.06 -2.94
CA VAL A 169 15.21 -2.79 -2.67
C VAL A 169 15.44 -4.30 -2.62
N GLU A 170 16.24 -4.87 -3.52
CA GLU A 170 16.62 -6.29 -3.50
C GLU A 170 17.35 -6.68 -2.22
N ASP A 171 18.32 -5.88 -1.78
CA ASP A 171 19.06 -6.09 -0.53
C ASP A 171 18.11 -6.05 0.68
N TYR A 172 17.16 -5.12 0.67
CA TYR A 172 16.15 -4.98 1.72
C TYR A 172 15.12 -6.13 1.74
N LEU A 173 14.72 -6.64 0.57
CA LEU A 173 13.83 -7.81 0.43
C LEU A 173 14.54 -9.13 0.78
N GLY A 174 15.85 -9.20 0.57
CA GLY A 174 16.74 -10.32 0.86
C GLY A 174 16.71 -11.47 -0.16
N ALA A 175 17.80 -12.25 -0.19
CA ALA A 175 18.14 -13.24 -1.23
C ALA A 175 17.14 -14.38 -1.50
N ALA A 176 16.11 -14.57 -0.66
CA ALA A 176 15.11 -15.62 -0.82
C ALA A 176 13.77 -15.11 -1.41
N ALA A 177 13.75 -13.87 -1.90
CA ALA A 177 12.59 -13.29 -2.55
C ALA A 177 12.42 -13.88 -3.97
N ALA A 178 11.61 -14.94 -4.11
CA ALA A 178 10.86 -15.12 -5.37
C ALA A 178 10.19 -13.78 -5.69
N GLN A 179 10.41 -13.26 -6.90
CA GLN A 179 10.36 -11.84 -7.20
C GLN A 179 9.00 -11.30 -6.74
N PRO A 180 8.92 -10.43 -5.71
CA PRO A 180 7.64 -10.07 -5.11
C PRO A 180 6.72 -9.34 -6.09
N LEU A 181 7.28 -8.86 -7.19
CA LEU A 181 6.64 -8.21 -8.31
C LEU A 181 6.56 -9.13 -9.55
N ASP A 182 6.61 -10.45 -9.36
CA ASP A 182 6.47 -11.43 -10.44
C ASP A 182 5.20 -11.12 -11.27
N GLY A 183 5.39 -10.89 -12.57
CA GLY A 183 4.31 -10.51 -13.50
C GLY A 183 3.97 -9.01 -13.56
N ILE A 184 4.65 -8.17 -12.78
CA ILE A 184 4.54 -6.70 -12.79
C ILE A 184 5.86 -6.13 -13.31
N ALA A 185 5.80 -5.33 -14.38
CA ALA A 185 7.00 -4.65 -14.88
C ALA A 185 7.43 -3.55 -13.90
N VAL A 186 8.74 -3.38 -13.67
CA VAL A 186 9.26 -2.34 -12.79
C VAL A 186 10.25 -1.48 -13.56
N ASP A 187 9.95 -0.19 -13.68
CA ASP A 187 10.90 0.79 -14.19
C ASP A 187 11.57 1.50 -13.01
N TRP A 188 12.89 1.35 -12.91
CA TRP A 188 13.69 2.08 -11.92
C TRP A 188 14.11 3.42 -12.50
N LEU A 189 13.67 4.49 -11.85
CA LEU A 189 13.98 5.86 -12.23
C LEU A 189 15.07 6.41 -11.32
N ALA A 190 15.92 7.27 -11.86
CA ALA A 190 16.88 8.00 -11.03
C ALA A 190 16.10 8.86 -10.01
N PRO A 191 16.43 8.80 -8.71
CA PRO A 191 15.74 9.59 -7.71
C PRO A 191 15.97 11.08 -7.97
N ALA A 192 14.91 11.87 -7.80
CA ALA A 192 15.06 13.32 -7.73
C ALA A 192 15.69 13.68 -6.36
N PRO A 193 16.34 14.86 -6.22
CA PRO A 193 16.99 15.28 -4.97
C PRO A 193 16.08 15.21 -3.73
N GLU A 194 14.77 15.27 -3.93
CA GLU A 194 13.75 15.34 -2.88
C GLU A 194 12.60 14.34 -3.04
N ASP A 195 12.74 13.34 -3.93
CA ASP A 195 11.68 12.35 -4.15
C ASP A 195 12.23 10.96 -4.53
N SER A 196 11.88 9.97 -3.72
CA SER A 196 12.05 8.53 -3.99
C SER A 196 10.70 7.83 -3.78
N GLY A 197 10.61 6.55 -4.17
CA GLY A 197 9.36 5.79 -4.04
C GLY A 197 8.57 5.70 -5.33
N ILE A 198 7.27 5.36 -5.21
CA ILE A 198 6.41 5.16 -6.38
C ILE A 198 6.16 6.53 -7.03
N VAL A 199 6.58 6.63 -8.28
CA VAL A 199 6.31 7.79 -9.14
C VAL A 199 5.04 7.57 -9.94
N ALA A 200 4.77 6.34 -10.35
CA ALA A 200 3.53 5.99 -11.02
C ALA A 200 3.23 4.50 -10.97
N ALA A 201 1.95 4.19 -11.13
CA ALA A 201 1.45 2.85 -11.42
C ALA A 201 0.63 2.86 -12.71
N VAL A 202 0.82 1.83 -13.55
CA VAL A 202 0.06 1.63 -14.78
C VAL A 202 -0.84 0.43 -14.61
N PHE A 203 -2.11 0.62 -14.91
CA PHE A 203 -3.16 -0.37 -14.77
C PHE A 203 -3.75 -0.72 -16.14
N ASP A 204 -3.90 -2.01 -16.43
CA ASP A 204 -4.73 -2.49 -17.51
C ASP A 204 -6.19 -2.46 -17.05
N THR A 205 -7.05 -1.75 -17.78
CA THR A 205 -8.48 -1.61 -17.48
C THR A 205 -9.32 -1.91 -18.72
N ALA A 206 -10.65 -2.00 -18.55
CA ALA A 206 -11.58 -2.08 -19.68
C ALA A 206 -11.54 -0.84 -20.61
N LEU A 207 -11.01 0.29 -20.13
CA LEU A 207 -10.85 1.54 -20.87
C LEU A 207 -9.47 1.64 -21.56
N GLY A 208 -8.62 0.61 -21.42
CA GLY A 208 -7.23 0.61 -21.86
C GLY A 208 -6.25 0.82 -20.73
N SER A 209 -5.00 1.14 -21.09
CA SER A 209 -3.91 1.38 -20.13
C SER A 209 -4.07 2.74 -19.46
N VAL A 210 -4.22 2.74 -18.13
CA VAL A 210 -4.40 3.94 -17.30
C VAL A 210 -3.18 4.13 -16.42
N ARG A 211 -2.59 5.32 -16.49
CA ARG A 211 -1.47 5.72 -15.64
C ARG A 211 -1.98 6.61 -14.50
N ILE A 212 -1.53 6.32 -13.28
CA ILE A 212 -1.76 7.15 -12.10
C ILE A 212 -0.40 7.57 -11.55
N ASP A 213 -0.18 8.88 -11.46
CA ASP A 213 0.99 9.54 -10.86
C ASP A 213 0.76 9.87 -9.38
#